data_AF-A0A7S3SG89-F1
#
_entry.id   AF-A0A7S3SG89-F1
#
_cell.length_a   1.000
_cell.length_b   1.000
_cell.length_c   1.000
_cell.angle_alpha   90.00
_cell.angle_beta   90.00
_cell.angle_gamma   90.00
#
_symmetry.space_group_name_H-M   'P 1'
#
loop_
_entity.id
_entity.type
_entity.pdbx_description
1 polymer ?
#
loop_
_entity_poly.entity_id
_entity_poly.type
_entity_poly.pdbx_seq_one_letter_code
_entity_poly.pdbx_strand_id
1 'polypeptide(L)'
;HTDALLDLLVKCENKVQTRIKIGLNSKMPSRFPPVVFYTPKELGGLGMLSMGHILIPQSDLRYSKQTETGITHYRSGLSHEEDQLIPNLYRYIQTWEAEFVDSQRVWAEYALKRQEANAQNRRLTLEDLEDAWDRGIPRINTLFQKDRHTLAFDKGWRVRQDFKQYNIMRQNPFWW
;
A
#
# COMPACT_ATOMS: atom_id res chain seq x y z
N HIS A 1 -8.37 8.08 11.82
CA HIS A 1 -8.27 7.54 13.20
C HIS A 1 -6.88 7.69 13.82
N THR A 2 -5.80 7.89 13.05
CA THR A 2 -4.45 8.09 13.63
C THR A 2 -3.81 9.38 13.11
N ASP A 3 -4.27 10.52 13.60
CA ASP A 3 -3.90 11.84 13.06
C ASP A 3 -2.40 12.13 13.27
N ALA A 4 -1.83 11.67 14.39
CA ALA A 4 -0.39 11.77 14.66
C ALA A 4 0.48 11.07 13.59
N LEU A 5 -0.01 9.97 13.00
CA LEU A 5 0.69 9.29 11.92
C LEU A 5 0.61 10.08 10.62
N LEU A 6 -0.55 10.68 10.31
CA LEU A 6 -0.72 11.54 9.14
C LEU A 6 0.24 12.74 9.18
N ASP A 7 0.36 13.37 10.35
CA ASP A 7 1.30 14.46 10.58
C ASP A 7 2.77 14.04 10.39
N LEU A 8 3.12 12.84 10.88
CA LEU A 8 4.47 12.31 10.73
C LEU A 8 4.78 11.98 9.27
N LEU A 9 3.82 11.43 8.51
CA LEU A 9 3.98 11.12 7.09
C LEU A 9 4.24 12.39 6.27
N VAL A 10 3.43 13.43 6.46
CA VAL A 10 3.61 14.75 5.81
C VAL A 10 5.00 15.31 6.12
N LYS A 11 5.42 15.27 7.39
CA LYS A 11 6.73 15.74 7.83
C LYS A 11 7.87 14.95 7.20
N CYS A 12 7.77 13.63 7.14
CA CYS A 12 8.78 12.76 6.53
C CYS A 12 8.89 12.97 5.03
N GLU A 13 7.77 13.10 4.31
CA GLU A 13 7.76 13.39 2.88
C GLU A 13 8.41 14.75 2.58
N ASN A 14 8.08 15.80 3.33
CA ASN A 14 8.71 17.11 3.19
C ASN A 14 10.23 17.06 3.48
N LYS A 15 10.66 16.26 4.47
CA LYS A 15 12.10 16.05 4.74
C LYS A 15 12.83 15.43 3.55
N VAL A 16 12.22 14.43 2.90
CA VAL A 16 12.80 13.79 1.70
C VAL A 16 12.91 14.80 0.56
N GLN A 17 11.84 15.53 0.26
CA GLN A 17 11.88 16.61 -0.75
C GLN A 17 12.95 17.66 -0.42
N THR A 18 13.03 18.10 0.84
CA THR A 18 14.03 19.08 1.30
C THR A 18 15.46 18.55 1.15
N ARG A 19 15.69 17.25 1.39
CA ARG A 19 17.01 16.64 1.18
C ARG A 19 17.44 16.68 -0.29
N ILE A 20 16.52 16.42 -1.21
CA ILE A 20 16.75 16.53 -2.66
C ILE A 20 17.07 17.98 -3.04
N LYS A 21 16.26 18.93 -2.55
CA LYS A 21 16.45 20.38 -2.74
C LYS A 21 17.86 20.83 -2.30
N ILE A 22 18.29 20.41 -1.10
CA ILE A 22 19.65 20.68 -0.58
C ILE A 22 20.73 20.10 -1.49
N GLY A 23 20.54 18.88 -2.02
CA GLY A 23 21.48 18.27 -2.97
C GLY A 23 21.67 19.08 -4.25
N LEU A 24 20.68 19.88 -4.64
CA LEU A 24 20.70 20.77 -5.80
C LEU A 24 21.00 22.23 -5.44
N ASN A 25 21.53 22.46 -4.23
CA ASN A 25 21.94 23.76 -3.71
C ASN A 25 20.86 24.87 -3.81
N SER A 26 19.60 24.51 -3.61
CA SER A 26 18.49 25.46 -3.61
C SER A 26 17.38 24.98 -2.69
N LYS A 27 16.77 25.89 -1.92
CA LYS A 27 15.53 25.59 -1.17
C LYS A 27 14.30 26.32 -1.71
N MET A 28 14.45 27.10 -2.79
CA MET A 28 13.37 27.91 -3.33
C MET A 28 12.25 27.04 -3.90
N PRO A 29 11.00 27.15 -3.39
CA PRO A 29 9.86 26.35 -3.86
C PRO A 29 9.59 26.49 -5.37
N SER A 30 9.78 27.69 -5.92
CA SER A 30 9.57 27.98 -7.35
C SER A 30 10.46 27.19 -8.30
N ARG A 31 11.62 26.69 -7.82
CA ARG A 31 12.52 25.84 -8.61
C ARG A 31 12.17 24.36 -8.55
N PHE A 32 11.25 23.99 -7.68
CA PHE A 32 10.89 22.60 -7.40
C PHE A 32 9.37 22.42 -7.41
N PRO A 33 8.72 22.62 -8.58
CA PRO A 33 7.31 22.30 -8.72
C PRO A 33 7.09 20.79 -8.46
N PRO A 34 5.90 20.37 -8.01
CA PRO A 34 5.63 18.97 -7.65
C PRO A 34 5.95 17.98 -8.76
N VAL A 35 5.81 18.38 -10.03
CA VAL A 35 6.15 17.56 -11.21
C VAL A 35 7.57 17.00 -11.19
N VAL A 36 8.54 17.70 -10.59
CA VAL A 36 9.93 17.20 -10.47
C VAL A 36 10.00 15.96 -9.57
N PHE A 37 9.18 15.91 -8.52
CA PHE A 37 9.17 14.82 -7.54
C PHE A 37 8.31 13.64 -7.99
N TYR A 38 7.12 13.91 -8.53
CA TYR A 38 6.08 12.89 -8.72
C TYR A 38 5.97 12.32 -10.14
N THR A 39 6.61 12.95 -11.12
CA THR A 39 6.66 12.38 -12.48
C THR A 39 7.32 11.00 -12.46
N PRO A 40 6.75 9.98 -13.15
CA PRO A 40 7.35 8.64 -13.23
C PRO A 40 8.80 8.68 -13.74
N LYS A 41 9.59 7.68 -13.34
CA LYS A 41 11.02 7.61 -13.69
C LYS A 41 11.23 7.43 -15.18
N GLU A 42 10.31 6.74 -15.82
CA GLU A 42 10.23 6.51 -17.26
C GLU A 42 10.10 7.82 -18.05
N LEU A 43 9.58 8.87 -17.42
CA LEU A 43 9.41 10.22 -17.97
C LEU A 43 10.42 11.23 -17.42
N GLY A 44 11.49 10.76 -16.77
CA GLY A 44 12.59 11.60 -16.27
C GLY A 44 12.37 12.27 -14.91
N GLY A 45 11.29 11.92 -14.20
CA GLY A 45 11.06 12.37 -12.83
C GLY A 45 11.65 11.45 -11.76
N LEU A 46 11.44 11.79 -10.49
CA LEU A 46 11.92 10.96 -9.37
C LEU A 46 10.98 9.78 -9.04
N GLY A 47 9.73 9.82 -9.50
CA GLY A 47 8.73 8.79 -9.25
C GLY A 47 8.42 8.62 -7.75
N MET A 48 8.41 9.71 -6.98
CA MET A 48 7.99 9.67 -5.58
C MET A 48 6.51 9.27 -5.50
N LEU A 49 6.15 8.47 -4.48
CA LEU A 49 4.76 8.15 -4.18
C LEU A 49 4.30 9.07 -3.05
N SER A 50 3.22 9.81 -3.25
CA SER A 50 2.75 10.76 -2.25
C SER A 50 1.80 10.13 -1.23
N MET A 51 1.95 10.55 0.02
CA MET A 51 0.97 10.33 1.08
C MET A 51 0.71 11.60 1.90
N GLY A 52 1.42 12.70 1.60
CA GLY A 52 1.35 13.97 2.32
C GLY A 52 0.43 15.02 1.68
N HIS A 53 -0.04 14.83 0.45
CA HIS A 53 -1.03 15.70 -0.20
C HIS A 53 -2.45 15.35 0.28
N ILE A 54 -2.67 15.43 1.58
CA ILE A 54 -3.92 15.09 2.26
C ILE A 54 -4.46 16.27 3.06
N LEU A 55 -5.77 16.29 3.25
CA LEU A 55 -6.42 17.12 4.25
C LEU A 55 -6.45 16.35 5.57
N ILE A 56 -5.78 16.89 6.58
CA ILE A 56 -5.67 16.28 7.90
C ILE A 56 -6.85 16.79 8.74
N PRO A 57 -7.70 15.90 9.28
CA PRO A 57 -8.73 16.26 10.24
C PRO A 57 -8.14 17.03 11.43
N GLN A 58 -8.76 18.15 11.81
CA GLN A 58 -8.39 18.89 13.00
C GLN A 58 -9.63 19.03 13.90
N SER A 59 -9.58 18.43 15.07
CA SER A 59 -10.54 18.72 16.15
C SER A 59 -10.05 19.92 16.97
N ASP A 60 -10.99 20.63 17.59
CA ASP A 60 -10.67 21.75 18.46
C ASP A 60 -9.93 21.24 19.71
N LEU A 61 -8.61 21.49 19.79
CA LEU A 61 -7.70 20.92 20.79
C LEU A 61 -8.05 21.31 22.25
N ARG A 62 -8.99 22.26 22.44
CA ARG A 62 -9.53 22.64 23.76
C ARG A 62 -10.45 21.58 24.36
N TYR A 63 -11.15 20.80 23.55
CA TYR A 63 -12.03 19.71 23.98
C TYR A 63 -11.53 18.40 23.35
N SER A 64 -10.41 17.89 23.84
CA SER A 64 -9.65 16.78 23.24
C SER A 64 -10.33 15.41 23.27
N LYS A 65 -11.54 15.29 23.82
CA LYS A 65 -12.34 14.07 23.73
C LYS A 65 -13.37 14.23 22.63
N GLN A 66 -13.05 13.67 21.48
CA GLN A 66 -13.95 13.51 20.35
C GLN A 66 -15.18 12.71 20.83
N THR A 67 -16.30 13.40 21.08
CA THR A 67 -17.62 12.77 20.99
C THR A 67 -17.84 12.37 19.52
N GLU A 68 -18.72 11.40 19.25
CA GLU A 68 -19.02 10.86 17.90
C GLU A 68 -19.49 11.90 16.86
N THR A 69 -19.60 13.17 17.27
CA THR A 69 -19.96 14.33 16.47
C THR A 69 -18.80 14.81 15.59
N GLY A 70 -18.49 14.06 14.53
CA GLY A 70 -17.86 14.55 13.28
C GLY A 70 -16.51 15.27 13.35
N ILE A 71 -15.97 15.62 12.18
CA ILE A 71 -14.77 16.46 12.01
C ILE A 71 -15.24 17.81 11.47
N THR A 72 -14.94 18.91 12.17
CA THR A 72 -15.41 20.26 11.81
C THR A 72 -14.39 21.09 11.04
N HIS A 73 -13.09 20.81 11.18
CA HIS A 73 -12.01 21.55 10.51
C HIS A 73 -11.01 20.60 9.85
N TYR A 74 -10.39 21.08 8.77
CA TYR A 74 -9.31 20.40 8.06
C TYR A 74 -8.09 21.31 7.94
N ARG A 75 -6.91 20.74 8.17
CA ARG A 75 -5.61 21.37 7.93
C ARG A 75 -4.98 20.76 6.68
N SER A 76 -4.45 21.58 5.78
CA SER A 76 -3.70 21.07 4.63
C SER A 76 -2.36 20.47 5.08
N GLY A 77 -2.00 19.29 4.54
CA GLY A 77 -0.70 18.66 4.74
C GLY A 77 0.41 19.37 3.95
N LEU A 78 0.65 18.93 2.72
CA LEU A 78 1.58 19.58 1.77
C LEU A 78 0.85 20.60 0.87
N SER A 79 1.50 21.73 0.64
CA SER A 79 1.04 22.76 -0.29
C SER A 79 1.32 22.38 -1.75
N HIS A 80 0.38 22.66 -2.64
CA HIS A 80 0.51 22.59 -4.09
C HIS A 80 -0.18 23.82 -4.70
N GLU A 81 0.01 24.04 -6.01
CA GLU A 81 -0.70 25.10 -6.74
C GLU A 81 -2.21 24.85 -6.74
N GLU A 82 -3.01 25.92 -6.81
CA GLU A 82 -4.47 25.81 -6.87
C GLU A 82 -4.89 24.86 -8.02
N ASP A 83 -5.85 23.98 -7.76
CA ASP A 83 -6.39 22.95 -8.66
C ASP A 83 -5.47 21.76 -9.05
N GLN A 84 -4.27 21.62 -8.47
CA GLN A 84 -3.37 20.49 -8.78
C GLN A 84 -3.47 19.31 -7.79
N LEU A 85 -4.39 18.37 -8.02
CA LEU A 85 -4.51 17.19 -7.14
C LEU A 85 -3.46 16.11 -7.43
N ILE A 86 -2.56 15.89 -6.48
CA ILE A 86 -1.59 14.77 -6.52
C ILE A 86 -2.24 13.52 -5.90
N PRO A 87 -2.30 12.39 -6.63
CA PRO A 87 -2.89 11.16 -6.10
C PRO A 87 -2.11 10.62 -4.88
N ASN A 88 -2.83 10.22 -3.84
CA ASN A 88 -2.25 9.61 -2.64
C ASN A 88 -2.26 8.09 -2.72
N LEU A 89 -1.18 7.47 -2.24
CA LEU A 89 -0.96 6.02 -2.29
C LEU A 89 -2.09 5.22 -1.63
N TYR A 90 -2.65 5.70 -0.51
CA TYR A 90 -3.70 4.99 0.23
C TYR A 90 -4.96 4.71 -0.61
N ARG A 91 -5.28 5.54 -1.61
CA ARG A 91 -6.43 5.30 -2.50
C ARG A 91 -6.25 4.09 -3.41
N TYR A 92 -5.02 3.63 -3.59
CA TYR A 92 -4.66 2.50 -4.43
C TYR A 92 -4.40 1.22 -3.63
N ILE A 93 -4.55 1.26 -2.31
CA ILE A 93 -4.40 0.10 -1.43
C ILE A 93 -5.78 -0.29 -0.92
N GLN A 94 -6.18 -1.54 -1.17
CA GLN A 94 -7.42 -2.07 -0.64
C GLN A 94 -7.35 -2.17 0.89
N THR A 95 -8.47 -1.90 1.55
CA THR A 95 -8.57 -2.08 3.00
C THR A 95 -8.48 -3.57 3.35
N TRP A 96 -7.88 -3.90 4.49
CA TRP A 96 -7.80 -5.27 4.97
C TRP A 96 -9.16 -5.96 5.11
N GLU A 97 -10.19 -5.24 5.57
CA GLU A 97 -11.55 -5.78 5.66
C GLU A 97 -12.07 -6.24 4.29
N ALA A 98 -11.99 -5.37 3.28
CA ALA A 98 -12.37 -5.72 1.91
C ALA A 98 -11.58 -6.92 1.37
N GLU A 99 -10.26 -6.96 1.59
CA GLU A 99 -9.41 -8.09 1.18
C GLU A 99 -9.77 -9.40 1.90
N PHE A 100 -10.13 -9.36 3.18
CA PHE A 100 -10.52 -10.56 3.93
C PHE A 100 -11.90 -11.08 3.51
N VAL A 101 -12.87 -10.19 3.36
CA VAL A 101 -14.21 -10.53 2.86
C VAL A 101 -14.11 -11.12 1.45
N ASP A 102 -13.32 -10.48 0.59
CA ASP A 102 -13.11 -10.98 -0.76
C ASP A 102 -12.35 -12.31 -0.79
N SER A 103 -11.35 -12.48 0.07
CA SER A 103 -10.60 -13.73 0.19
C SER A 103 -11.51 -14.91 0.53
N GLN A 104 -12.43 -14.74 1.49
CA GLN A 104 -13.39 -15.79 1.85
C GLN A 104 -14.25 -16.18 0.65
N ARG A 105 -14.76 -15.19 -0.09
CA ARG A 105 -15.59 -15.41 -1.29
C ARG A 105 -14.81 -16.13 -2.38
N VAL A 106 -13.62 -15.64 -2.71
CA VAL A 106 -12.76 -16.17 -3.79
C VAL A 106 -12.32 -17.60 -3.49
N TRP A 107 -11.91 -17.90 -2.25
CA TRP A 107 -11.50 -19.25 -1.88
C TRP A 107 -12.68 -20.23 -1.79
N ALA A 108 -13.87 -19.78 -1.42
CA ALA A 108 -15.08 -20.59 -1.47
C ALA A 108 -15.47 -20.93 -2.93
N GLU A 109 -15.43 -19.93 -3.82
CA GLU A 109 -15.69 -20.13 -5.26
C GLU A 109 -14.68 -21.09 -5.89
N TYR A 110 -13.39 -20.93 -5.57
CA TYR A 110 -12.34 -21.85 -6.00
C TYR A 110 -12.62 -23.30 -5.56
N ALA A 111 -13.06 -23.50 -4.30
CA ALA A 111 -13.37 -24.83 -3.79
C ALA A 111 -14.53 -25.49 -4.55
N LEU A 112 -15.57 -24.73 -4.88
CA LEU A 112 -16.70 -25.19 -5.69
C LEU A 112 -16.26 -25.54 -7.12
N LYS A 113 -15.58 -24.61 -7.81
CA LYS A 113 -15.05 -24.84 -9.18
C LYS A 113 -14.13 -26.06 -9.24
N ARG A 114 -13.30 -26.27 -8.22
CA ARG A 114 -12.44 -27.45 -8.12
C ARG A 114 -13.25 -28.73 -7.97
N GLN A 115 -14.32 -28.72 -7.18
CA GLN A 115 -15.19 -29.89 -7.00
C GLN A 115 -15.95 -30.21 -8.30
N GLU A 116 -16.47 -29.20 -9.00
CA GLU A 116 -17.14 -29.35 -10.29
C GLU A 116 -16.21 -29.91 -11.37
N ALA A 117 -14.99 -29.38 -11.47
CA ALA A 117 -13.99 -29.89 -12.40
C ALA A 117 -13.65 -31.36 -12.12
N ASN A 118 -13.45 -31.72 -10.85
CA ASN A 118 -13.20 -33.11 -10.46
C ASN A 118 -14.39 -34.03 -10.77
N ALA A 119 -15.63 -33.58 -10.56
CA ALA A 119 -16.83 -34.36 -10.91
C ALA A 119 -16.94 -34.62 -12.43
N GLN A 120 -16.41 -33.69 -13.24
CA GLN A 120 -16.29 -33.84 -14.69
C GLN A 120 -15.00 -34.55 -15.14
N ASN A 121 -14.19 -35.07 -14.20
CA ASN A 121 -12.86 -35.63 -14.46
C ASN A 121 -11.92 -34.68 -15.23
N ARG A 122 -12.10 -33.37 -15.09
CA ARG A 122 -11.27 -32.32 -15.67
C ARG A 122 -10.35 -31.72 -14.61
N ARG A 123 -9.16 -31.29 -15.01
CA ARG A 123 -8.29 -30.48 -14.17
C ARG A 123 -8.66 -29.00 -14.31
N LEU A 124 -8.82 -28.31 -13.19
CA LEU A 124 -8.98 -26.85 -13.16
C LEU A 124 -7.75 -26.16 -13.78
N THR A 125 -7.98 -25.22 -14.68
CA THR A 125 -6.91 -24.49 -15.39
C THR A 125 -6.88 -23.01 -14.99
N LEU A 126 -5.96 -22.26 -15.59
CA LEU A 126 -5.81 -20.82 -15.35
C LEU A 126 -7.05 -20.05 -15.79
N GLU A 127 -7.58 -20.42 -16.96
CA GLU A 127 -8.70 -19.76 -17.62
C GLU A 127 -9.97 -19.79 -16.76
N ASP A 128 -10.13 -20.82 -15.92
CA ASP A 128 -11.29 -20.95 -15.02
C ASP A 128 -11.27 -19.95 -13.85
N LEU A 129 -10.13 -19.31 -13.60
CA LEU A 129 -9.84 -18.46 -12.44
C LEU A 129 -9.31 -17.07 -12.83
N GLU A 130 -9.42 -16.67 -14.09
CA GLU A 130 -8.89 -15.39 -14.59
C GLU A 130 -9.47 -14.19 -13.81
N ASP A 131 -10.78 -14.21 -13.53
CA ASP A 131 -11.47 -13.16 -12.76
C ASP A 131 -10.98 -13.01 -11.31
N ALA A 132 -10.33 -14.06 -10.78
CA ALA A 132 -9.86 -14.13 -9.40
C ALA A 132 -8.33 -14.17 -9.29
N TRP A 133 -7.61 -13.98 -10.40
CA TRP A 133 -6.18 -14.24 -10.49
C TRP A 133 -5.34 -13.56 -9.40
N ASP A 134 -5.56 -12.25 -9.23
CA ASP A 134 -4.85 -11.42 -8.25
C ASP A 134 -5.62 -11.21 -6.93
N ARG A 135 -6.60 -12.07 -6.65
CA ARG A 135 -7.49 -11.95 -5.49
C ARG A 135 -7.19 -13.00 -4.43
N GLY A 136 -7.62 -12.71 -3.21
CA GLY A 136 -7.54 -13.60 -2.05
C GLY A 136 -6.23 -13.54 -1.27
N ILE A 137 -6.30 -14.04 -0.04
CA ILE A 137 -5.17 -14.19 0.87
C ILE A 137 -5.20 -15.62 1.43
N PRO A 138 -4.29 -16.51 1.01
CA PRO A 138 -3.26 -16.34 -0.02
C PRO A 138 -3.83 -16.01 -1.41
N ARG A 139 -3.04 -15.38 -2.28
CA ARG A 139 -3.47 -15.04 -3.65
C ARG A 139 -3.69 -16.31 -4.48
N ILE A 140 -4.77 -16.36 -5.27
CA ILE A 140 -5.14 -17.55 -6.05
C ILE A 140 -4.05 -17.95 -7.06
N ASN A 141 -3.39 -16.97 -7.69
CA ASN A 141 -2.30 -17.22 -8.63
C ASN A 141 -1.15 -18.07 -8.04
N THR A 142 -0.98 -18.11 -6.71
CA THR A 142 0.05 -18.92 -6.05
C THR A 142 -0.13 -20.42 -6.28
N LEU A 143 -1.36 -20.88 -6.57
CA LEU A 143 -1.64 -22.29 -6.91
C LEU A 143 -0.95 -22.73 -8.21
N PHE A 144 -0.62 -21.79 -9.09
CA PHE A 144 -0.05 -22.02 -10.42
C PHE A 144 1.43 -21.65 -10.50
N GLN A 145 2.08 -21.38 -9.37
CA GLN A 145 3.52 -21.14 -9.32
C GLN A 145 4.30 -22.38 -9.78
N LYS A 146 5.39 -22.14 -10.53
CA LYS A 146 6.30 -23.20 -11.00
C LYS A 146 6.91 -23.99 -9.84
N ASP A 147 7.31 -23.29 -8.77
CA ASP A 147 8.03 -23.88 -7.64
C ASP A 147 7.12 -24.34 -6.49
N ARG A 148 5.80 -24.39 -6.70
CA ARG A 148 4.83 -24.73 -5.63
C ARG A 148 5.14 -26.06 -4.93
N HIS A 149 5.68 -27.02 -5.66
CA HIS A 149 6.02 -28.35 -5.13
C HIS A 149 7.21 -28.29 -4.16
N THR A 150 8.19 -27.43 -4.43
CA THR A 150 9.32 -27.17 -3.53
C THR A 150 8.88 -26.34 -2.33
N LEU A 151 8.08 -25.29 -2.55
CA LEU A 151 7.57 -24.41 -1.49
C LEU A 151 6.66 -25.14 -0.49
N ALA A 152 6.05 -26.26 -0.88
CA ALA A 152 5.28 -27.10 0.03
C ALA A 152 6.10 -27.59 1.26
N PHE A 153 7.42 -27.74 1.09
CA PHE A 153 8.34 -28.16 2.16
C PHE A 153 8.89 -26.99 2.98
N ASP A 154 8.70 -25.73 2.56
CA ASP A 154 9.19 -24.57 3.29
C ASP A 154 8.27 -24.23 4.48
N LYS A 155 8.58 -24.83 5.64
CA LYS A 155 7.83 -24.61 6.89
C LYS A 155 8.56 -23.63 7.80
N GLY A 156 7.78 -22.89 8.60
CA GLY A 156 8.32 -21.90 9.54
C GLY A 156 8.94 -20.67 8.88
N TRP A 157 8.63 -20.40 7.61
CA TRP A 157 9.24 -19.28 6.86
C TRP A 157 8.91 -17.91 7.46
N ARG A 158 7.73 -17.72 8.07
CA ARG A 158 7.32 -16.44 8.71
C ARG A 158 8.25 -16.08 9.88
N VAL A 159 8.43 -16.99 10.84
CA VAL A 159 9.34 -16.77 11.97
C VAL A 159 10.79 -16.66 11.50
N ARG A 160 11.18 -17.46 10.49
CA ARG A 160 12.50 -17.36 9.88
C ARG A 160 12.74 -15.97 9.28
N GLN A 161 11.72 -15.37 8.66
CA GLN A 161 11.79 -14.04 8.06
C GLN A 161 11.89 -12.94 9.12
N ASP A 162 11.11 -13.01 10.19
CA ASP A 162 11.18 -12.08 11.32
C ASP A 162 12.55 -12.12 12.00
N PHE A 163 13.12 -13.32 12.20
CA PHE A 163 14.44 -13.50 12.82
C PHE A 163 15.61 -13.01 11.95
N LYS A 164 15.40 -12.67 10.67
CA LYS A 164 16.47 -12.09 9.84
C LYS A 164 16.96 -10.75 10.37
N GLN A 165 16.17 -10.04 11.16
CA GLN A 165 16.60 -8.77 11.79
C GLN A 165 17.85 -8.91 12.67
N TYR A 166 18.11 -10.10 13.22
CA TYR A 166 19.27 -10.36 14.08
C TYR A 166 20.52 -10.77 13.28
N ASN A 167 20.33 -11.24 12.04
CA ASN A 167 21.40 -11.83 11.22
C ASN A 167 21.77 -10.94 10.03
N ILE A 168 20.88 -10.01 9.64
CA ILE A 168 21.03 -9.14 8.47
C ILE A 168 20.91 -7.68 8.93
N MET A 169 21.95 -6.89 8.67
CA MET A 169 21.96 -5.46 9.04
C MET A 169 20.98 -4.60 8.22
N ARG A 170 20.59 -5.07 7.03
CA ARG A 170 19.64 -4.37 6.16
C ARG A 170 18.21 -4.58 6.67
N GLN A 171 17.53 -3.49 7.01
CA GLN A 171 16.12 -3.51 7.39
C GLN A 171 15.23 -4.00 6.23
N ASN A 172 14.37 -4.98 6.49
CA ASN A 172 13.32 -5.40 5.58
C ASN A 172 11.96 -4.79 5.99
N PRO A 173 11.36 -3.88 5.20
CA PRO A 173 10.04 -3.32 5.52
C PRO A 173 8.88 -4.31 5.34
N PHE A 174 9.08 -5.41 4.59
CA PHE A 174 8.08 -6.46 4.34
C PHE A 174 8.49 -7.77 5.04
N TRP A 175 8.58 -7.74 6.36
CA TRP A 175 9.02 -8.89 7.17
C TRP A 175 7.89 -9.86 7.54
N TRP A 176 6.63 -9.41 7.43
CA TRP A 176 5.40 -10.16 7.72
C TRP A 176 5.08 -11.21 6.66
#